data_AF-A0A2A6LQ76-F1
#
_entry.id   AF-A0A2A6LQ76-F1
#
_cell.length_a   1.000
_cell.length_b   1.000
_cell.length_c   1.000
_cell.angle_alpha   90.00
_cell.angle_beta   90.00
_cell.angle_gamma   90.00
#
_symmetry.space_group_name_H-M   'P 1'
#
loop_
_entity.id
_entity.type
_entity.pdbx_description
1 polymer ?
#
loop_
_entity_poly.entity_id
_entity_poly.type
_entity_poly.pdbx_seq_one_letter_code
_entity_poly.pdbx_strand_id
1 'polypeptide(L)'
;MASPRMIMRVVGLSIGSTVLLLSVSLALAGVLSLVTGDRFIALVLAYSPGGVAEMSLISLSLGIEVPFVVLHHIVRVFLVVAGSAVVFGSVMRKQE
;
A
#
# COMPACT_ATOMS: atom_id res chain seq x y z
N MET A 1 -2.77 31.58 -8.87
CA MET A 1 -2.69 30.45 -9.82
C MET A 1 -1.34 29.79 -9.64
N ALA A 2 -1.28 28.50 -9.32
CA ALA A 2 -0.01 27.79 -9.12
C ALA A 2 0.82 27.84 -10.41
N SER A 3 2.15 28.03 -10.29
CA SER A 3 3.02 28.08 -11.46
C SER A 3 3.03 26.70 -12.16
N PRO A 4 2.98 26.63 -13.51
CA PRO A 4 2.96 25.35 -14.24
C PRO A 4 4.09 24.40 -13.87
N ARG A 5 5.27 24.95 -13.51
CA ARG A 5 6.44 24.17 -13.05
C ARG A 5 6.18 23.48 -11.71
N MET A 6 5.43 24.11 -10.80
CA MET A 6 5.09 23.51 -9.51
C MET A 6 4.12 22.34 -9.68
N ILE A 7 3.12 22.49 -10.56
CA ILE A 7 2.18 21.41 -10.89
C ILE A 7 2.94 20.21 -11.45
N MET A 8 3.84 20.42 -12.41
CA MET A 8 4.62 19.33 -13.03
C MET A 8 5.52 18.61 -12.01
N ARG A 9 6.13 19.36 -11.08
CA ARG A 9 6.95 18.78 -10.00
C ARG A 9 6.10 17.93 -9.05
N VAL A 10 4.93 18.40 -8.65
CA VAL A 10 4.02 17.65 -7.78
C VAL A 10 3.53 16.38 -8.46
N VAL A 11 3.13 16.46 -9.74
CA VAL A 11 2.74 15.28 -10.52
C VAL A 11 3.89 14.26 -10.59
N GLY A 12 5.11 14.71 -10.88
CA GLY A 12 6.29 13.84 -10.91
C GLY A 12 6.55 13.14 -9.56
N LEU A 13 6.44 13.87 -8.45
CA LEU A 13 6.57 13.31 -7.10
C LEU A 13 5.45 12.30 -6.78
N SER A 14 4.21 12.61 -7.14
CA SER A 14 3.08 11.70 -6.96
C SER A 14 3.25 10.40 -7.73
N ILE A 15 3.67 10.48 -9.00
CA ILE A 15 3.95 9.28 -9.81
C ILE A 15 5.06 8.46 -9.18
N GLY A 16 6.17 9.09 -8.77
CA GLY A 16 7.28 8.40 -8.11
C GLY A 16 6.85 7.70 -6.82
N SER A 17 6.03 8.37 -6.00
CA SER A 17 5.44 7.79 -4.78
C SER A 17 4.54 6.60 -5.08
N THR A 18 3.66 6.70 -6.08
CA THR A 18 2.80 5.60 -6.51
C THR A 18 3.60 4.40 -7.00
N VAL A 19 4.64 4.62 -7.80
CA VAL A 19 5.54 3.54 -8.28
C VAL A 19 6.24 2.87 -7.11
N LEU A 20 6.71 3.64 -6.13
CA LEU A 20 7.30 3.10 -4.91
C LEU A 20 6.31 2.22 -4.15
N LEU A 21 5.08 2.70 -3.92
CA LEU A 21 4.04 1.95 -3.23
C LEU A 21 3.71 0.64 -3.95
N LEU A 22 3.50 0.68 -5.27
CA LEU A 22 3.22 -0.51 -6.07
C LEU A 22 4.37 -1.51 -6.01
N SER A 23 5.61 -1.04 -6.14
CA SER A 23 6.80 -1.88 -6.08
C SER A 23 6.93 -2.60 -4.73
N VAL A 24 6.70 -1.87 -3.63
CA VAL A 24 6.70 -2.45 -2.28
C VAL A 24 5.57 -3.47 -2.12
N SER A 25 4.35 -3.17 -2.59
CA SER A 25 3.22 -4.12 -2.54
C SER A 25 3.51 -5.40 -3.31
N LEU A 26 4.06 -5.30 -4.52
CA LEU A 26 4.45 -6.45 -5.35
C LEU A 26 5.56 -7.28 -4.69
N ALA A 27 6.57 -6.62 -4.12
CA ALA A 27 7.64 -7.29 -3.40
C ALA A 27 7.12 -8.04 -2.17
N LEU A 28 6.25 -7.41 -1.36
CA LEU A 28 5.63 -8.07 -0.21
C LEU A 28 4.80 -9.29 -0.63
N ALA A 29 3.96 -9.14 -1.67
CA ALA A 29 3.14 -10.23 -2.17
C ALA A 29 4.00 -11.39 -2.69
N GLY A 30 5.12 -11.10 -3.36
CA GLY A 30 6.08 -12.11 -3.81
C GLY A 30 6.73 -12.86 -2.65
N VAL A 31 7.28 -12.12 -1.68
CA VAL A 31 7.90 -12.73 -0.49
C VAL A 31 6.89 -13.57 0.29
N LEU A 32 5.69 -13.05 0.53
CA LEU A 32 4.67 -13.76 1.29
C LEU A 32 4.16 -14.99 0.54
N SER A 33 4.01 -14.93 -0.78
CA SER A 33 3.60 -16.10 -1.57
C SER A 33 4.61 -17.25 -1.45
N LEU A 34 5.91 -16.92 -1.37
CA LEU A 34 6.96 -17.92 -1.16
C LEU A 34 6.96 -18.49 0.26
N VAL A 35 6.59 -17.70 1.27
CA VAL A 35 6.62 -18.10 2.68
C VAL A 35 5.35 -18.85 3.10
N THR A 36 4.17 -18.39 2.67
CA THR A 36 2.87 -18.94 3.09
C THR A 36 2.33 -19.99 2.11
N GLY A 37 2.82 -20.01 0.87
CA GLY A 37 2.27 -20.85 -0.21
C GLY A 37 0.92 -20.35 -0.74
N ASP A 38 0.46 -19.18 -0.30
CA ASP A 38 -0.80 -18.60 -0.77
C ASP A 38 -0.73 -18.18 -2.24
N ARG A 39 -1.90 -18.12 -2.87
CA ARG A 39 -2.02 -17.70 -4.27
C ARG A 39 -1.51 -16.27 -4.42
N PHE A 40 -0.46 -16.10 -5.22
CA PHE A 40 0.16 -14.79 -5.49
C PHE A 40 -0.88 -13.71 -5.85
N ILE A 41 -1.90 -14.05 -6.64
CA ILE A 41 -2.94 -13.09 -7.03
C ILE A 41 -3.81 -12.61 -5.86
N ALA A 42 -4.03 -13.45 -4.84
CA ALA A 42 -4.75 -13.08 -3.64
C ALA A 42 -3.92 -12.14 -2.77
N LEU A 43 -2.62 -12.39 -2.66
CA LEU A 43 -1.68 -11.51 -1.96
C LEU A 43 -1.51 -10.18 -2.70
N VAL A 44 -1.33 -10.19 -4.02
CA VAL A 44 -1.26 -8.95 -4.82
C VAL A 44 -2.52 -8.12 -4.62
N LEU A 45 -3.71 -8.73 -4.68
CA LEU A 45 -4.96 -8.02 -4.43
C LEU A 45 -5.06 -7.48 -2.99
N ALA A 46 -4.67 -8.30 -2.01
CA ALA A 46 -4.70 -7.94 -0.59
C ALA A 46 -3.71 -6.82 -0.22
N TYR A 47 -2.59 -6.69 -0.92
CA TYR A 47 -1.57 -5.66 -0.66
C TYR A 47 -1.63 -4.47 -1.63
N SER A 48 -2.36 -4.58 -2.74
CA SER A 48 -2.52 -3.50 -3.73
C SER A 48 -3.13 -2.25 -3.08
N PRO A 49 -2.57 -1.05 -3.33
CA PRO A 49 -3.15 0.19 -2.84
C PRO A 49 -4.52 0.46 -3.50
N GLY A 50 -5.51 0.87 -2.72
CA GLY A 50 -6.87 1.15 -3.18
C GLY A 50 -7.89 1.21 -2.04
N GLY A 51 -9.17 1.33 -2.39
CA GLY A 51 -10.26 1.32 -1.42
C GLY A 51 -10.68 -0.09 -1.00
N VAL A 52 -11.02 -0.29 0.28
CA VAL A 52 -11.50 -1.58 0.80
C VAL A 52 -12.74 -2.07 0.04
N ALA A 53 -13.63 -1.15 -0.35
CA ALA A 53 -14.84 -1.48 -1.12
C ALA A 53 -14.51 -2.02 -2.52
N GLU A 54 -13.63 -1.33 -3.25
CA GLU A 54 -13.19 -1.73 -4.59
C GLU A 54 -12.51 -3.11 -4.57
N MET A 55 -11.60 -3.31 -3.62
CA MET A 55 -10.85 -4.56 -3.50
C MET A 55 -11.75 -5.73 -3.07
N SER A 56 -12.79 -5.47 -2.27
CA SER A 56 -13.78 -6.49 -1.90
C SER A 56 -14.58 -6.95 -3.12
N LEU A 57 -15.00 -6.05 -4.01
CA LEU A 57 -15.71 -6.39 -5.26
C LEU A 57 -14.83 -7.18 -6.22
N ILE A 58 -13.56 -6.82 -6.35
CA ILE A 58 -12.59 -7.56 -7.18
C ILE A 58 -12.35 -8.94 -6.58
N SER A 59 -12.21 -9.05 -5.25
CA SER A 59 -12.05 -10.32 -4.53
C SER A 59 -13.22 -11.26 -4.78
N LEU A 60 -14.45 -10.75 -4.67
CA LEU A 60 -15.67 -11.49 -4.98
C LEU A 60 -15.66 -12.00 -6.43
N SER A 61 -15.24 -11.14 -7.36
CA SER A 61 -15.20 -11.49 -8.79
C SER A 61 -14.13 -12.54 -9.12
N LEU A 62 -13.03 -12.56 -8.37
CA LEU A 62 -11.93 -13.50 -8.53
C LEU A 62 -12.09 -14.79 -7.70
N GLY A 63 -13.18 -14.92 -6.95
CA GLY A 63 -13.42 -16.05 -6.04
C GLY A 63 -12.40 -16.12 -4.91
N ILE A 64 -11.87 -14.98 -4.49
CA ILE A 64 -10.95 -14.84 -3.35
C ILE A 64 -11.79 -14.46 -2.13
N GLU A 65 -11.43 -15.03 -0.97
CA GLU A 65 -12.08 -14.73 0.31
C GLU A 65 -12.00 -13.24 0.65
N VAL A 66 -13.15 -12.55 0.63
CA VAL A 66 -13.24 -11.13 1.01
C VAL A 66 -12.69 -10.86 2.40
N PRO A 67 -12.96 -11.69 3.43
CA PRO A 67 -12.42 -11.47 4.77
C PRO A 67 -10.89 -11.48 4.79
N PHE A 68 -10.25 -12.30 3.95
CA PHE A 68 -8.79 -12.34 3.81
C PHE A 68 -8.27 -11.00 3.29
N VAL A 69 -8.84 -10.49 2.19
CA VAL A 69 -8.42 -9.22 1.58
C VAL A 69 -8.63 -8.05 2.54
N VAL A 70 -9.79 -7.98 3.20
CA VAL A 70 -10.13 -6.91 4.14
C VAL A 70 -9.19 -6.90 5.35
N LEU A 71 -8.92 -8.06 5.95
CA LEU A 71 -8.04 -8.17 7.11
C LEU A 71 -6.63 -7.63 6.78
N HIS A 72 -6.05 -8.07 5.67
CA HIS A 72 -4.72 -7.65 5.24
C HIS A 72 -4.68 -6.14 4.90
N HIS A 73 -5.74 -5.61 4.28
CA HIS A 73 -5.87 -4.18 4.03
C HIS A 73 -5.88 -3.36 5.33
N ILE A 74 -6.62 -3.79 6.35
CA ILE A 74 -6.68 -3.12 7.66
C ILE A 74 -5.33 -3.16 8.35
N VAL A 75 -4.68 -4.33 8.38
CA VAL A 75 -3.33 -4.50 8.94
C VAL A 75 -2.35 -3.54 8.27
N ARG A 76 -2.38 -3.41 6.94
CA ARG A 76 -1.53 -2.46 6.22
C ARG A 76 -1.78 -1.02 6.68
N VAL A 77 -3.04 -0.57 6.71
CA VAL A 77 -3.37 0.81 7.13
C VAL A 77 -2.90 1.06 8.56
N PHE A 78 -3.12 0.11 9.46
CA PHE A 78 -2.64 0.18 10.83
C PHE A 78 -1.11 0.31 10.90
N LEU A 79 -0.38 -0.54 10.18
CA LEU A 79 1.08 -0.50 10.13
C LEU A 79 1.62 0.82 9.55
N VAL A 80 0.99 1.34 8.50
CA VAL A 80 1.39 2.62 7.90
C VAL A 80 1.14 3.78 8.87
N VAL A 81 -0.04 3.84 9.50
CA VAL A 81 -0.38 4.91 10.46
C VAL A 81 0.51 4.83 11.70
N ALA A 82 0.60 3.65 12.34
CA ALA A 82 1.44 3.46 13.52
C ALA A 82 2.93 3.65 13.20
N GLY A 83 3.41 3.10 12.09
CA GLY A 83 4.77 3.28 11.62
C GLY A 83 5.10 4.73 11.31
N SER A 84 4.18 5.49 10.69
CA SER A 84 4.38 6.91 10.42
C SER A 84 4.56 7.71 11.72
N ALA A 85 3.78 7.43 12.76
CA ALA A 85 3.92 8.08 14.07
C ALA A 85 5.28 7.79 14.70
N VAL A 86 5.74 6.53 14.62
CA VAL A 86 7.06 6.12 15.14
C VAL A 86 8.20 6.78 14.37
N VAL A 87 8.14 6.78 13.04
CA VAL A 87 9.16 7.38 12.17
C VAL A 87 9.21 8.88 12.40
N PHE A 88 8.07 9.57 12.43
CA PHE A 88 8.01 11.00 12.64
C PHE A 88 8.51 11.40 14.03
N GLY A 89 8.11 10.68 15.08
CA GLY A 89 8.61 10.91 16.44
C GLY A 89 10.12 10.66 16.58
N SER A 90 10.65 9.67 15.87
CA SER A 90 12.10 9.36 15.88
C SER A 90 12.94 10.36 15.08
N VAL A 91 12.38 10.90 13.98
CA VAL A 91 13.02 11.93 13.15
C VAL A 91 13.01 13.28 13.86
N MET A 92 11.93 13.63 14.58
CA MET A 92 11.86 14.87 15.35
C MET A 92 12.72 14.85 16.63
N ARG A 93 12.84 13.71 17.33
CA ARG A 93 13.76 13.57 18.48
C ARG A 93 15.24 13.71 18.14
N LYS A 94 15.61 13.66 16.86
CA LYS A 94 17.01 13.77 16.40
C LYS A 94 17.44 15.20 16.04
N GLN A 95 16.53 16.17 16.19
CA GLN A 95 16.75 17.59 15.89
C GLN A 95 16.81 18.48 17.15
N GLU A 96 16.71 17.87 18.35
CA GLU A 96 17.03 18.47 19.66
C GLU A 96 18.35 17.90 20.19
#